data_AF-A0A238XGG4-F1
#
_entry.id   AF-A0A238XGG4-F1
#
_cell.length_a   1.000
_cell.length_b   1.000
_cell.length_c   1.000
_cell.angle_alpha   90.00
_cell.angle_beta   90.00
_cell.angle_gamma   90.00
#
_symmetry.space_group_name_H-M   'P 1'
#
loop_
_entity.id
_entity.type
_entity.pdbx_description
1 polymer ?
#
loop_
_entity_poly.entity_id
_entity_poly.type
_entity_poly.pdbx_seq_one_letter_code
_entity_poly.pdbx_strand_id
1 'polypeptide(L)'
;MKIAKKCSYCGKQFMAQTLKTKYCSHKCNQEHYRKKARKKKKNDSEKPLIQNDEIIPYDTHLKTIKAKDLLSMKDVMVLLGISMSSVQRLIKNKHLKAAKFGARVIIRKKDLKNLITNQFENEYSEEIILNEGKKDDNNSYFSVGEISRYYNLSNRSIDRHIKKNSIEKIKKGRFVYVLKKDIIKLFGKPKNPEQ
;
A
#
# COMPACT_ATOMS: atom_id res chain seq x y z
N MET A 1 -42.91 -34.92 -22.37
CA MET A 1 -42.62 -34.40 -23.73
C MET A 1 -41.11 -34.34 -23.93
N LYS A 2 -40.56 -34.96 -24.98
CA LYS A 2 -39.12 -34.85 -25.33
C LYS A 2 -38.97 -33.82 -26.44
N ILE A 3 -38.03 -32.88 -26.29
CA ILE A 3 -37.86 -31.74 -27.20
C ILE A 3 -36.48 -31.84 -27.86
N ALA A 4 -36.44 -31.80 -29.19
CA ALA A 4 -35.20 -31.80 -29.95
C ALA A 4 -34.47 -30.46 -29.79
N LYS A 5 -33.19 -30.49 -29.40
CA LYS A 5 -32.34 -29.30 -29.19
C LYS A 5 -30.94 -29.53 -29.73
N LYS A 6 -30.21 -28.45 -29.98
CA LYS A 6 -28.76 -28.48 -30.28
C LYS A 6 -27.94 -28.21 -29.02
N CYS A 7 -26.89 -28.99 -28.80
CA CYS A 7 -25.99 -28.85 -27.67
C CYS A 7 -25.19 -27.54 -27.77
N SER A 8 -25.20 -26.70 -26.74
CA SER A 8 -24.46 -25.43 -26.72
C SER A 8 -22.93 -25.59 -26.76
N TYR A 9 -22.40 -26.80 -26.57
CA TYR A 9 -20.96 -27.07 -26.62
C TYR A 9 -20.51 -27.70 -27.93
N CYS A 10 -21.08 -28.85 -28.31
CA CYS A 10 -20.64 -29.65 -29.46
C CYS A 10 -21.54 -29.51 -30.69
N GLY A 11 -22.63 -28.75 -30.62
CA GLY A 11 -23.54 -28.51 -31.74
C GLY A 11 -24.46 -29.67 -32.13
N LYS A 12 -24.21 -30.89 -31.63
CA LYS A 12 -25.01 -32.09 -31.93
C LYS A 12 -26.46 -31.95 -31.47
N GLN A 13 -27.39 -32.49 -32.26
CA GLN A 13 -28.80 -32.59 -31.89
C GLN A 13 -29.01 -33.69 -30.83
N PHE A 14 -29.88 -33.42 -29.86
CA PHE A 14 -30.24 -34.37 -28.80
C PHE A 14 -31.67 -34.12 -28.31
N MET A 15 -32.27 -35.14 -27.68
CA MET A 15 -33.61 -35.06 -27.11
C MET A 15 -33.53 -34.67 -25.63
N ALA A 16 -34.04 -33.50 -25.27
CA ALA A 16 -34.10 -33.02 -23.90
C ALA A 16 -35.43 -33.39 -23.23
N GLN A 17 -35.38 -33.77 -21.96
CA GLN A 17 -36.57 -34.00 -21.13
C GLN A 17 -37.13 -32.69 -20.54
N THR A 18 -36.31 -31.63 -20.45
CA THR A 18 -36.72 -30.34 -19.89
C THR A 18 -36.38 -29.17 -20.81
N LEU A 19 -37.08 -28.06 -20.64
CA LEU A 19 -36.82 -26.81 -21.36
C LEU A 19 -35.49 -26.15 -20.96
N LYS A 20 -34.95 -26.44 -19.78
CA LYS A 20 -33.71 -25.84 -19.28
C LYS A 20 -32.43 -26.59 -19.71
N THR A 21 -32.54 -27.86 -20.15
CA THR A 21 -31.36 -28.63 -20.59
C THR A 21 -30.72 -28.01 -21.84
N LYS A 22 -29.41 -27.70 -21.74
CA LYS A 22 -28.60 -27.03 -22.79
C LYS A 22 -27.57 -27.93 -23.47
N TYR A 23 -27.27 -29.10 -22.91
CA TYR A 23 -26.18 -29.97 -23.35
C TYR A 23 -26.67 -31.40 -23.57
N CYS A 24 -26.08 -32.10 -24.55
CA CYS A 24 -26.42 -33.49 -24.85
C CYS A 24 -25.89 -34.48 -23.80
N SER A 25 -24.91 -34.10 -22.98
CA SER A 25 -24.35 -34.95 -21.92
C SER A 25 -23.66 -34.12 -20.84
N HIS A 26 -23.46 -34.74 -19.67
CA HIS A 26 -22.71 -34.13 -18.56
C HIS A 26 -21.28 -33.74 -18.95
N LYS A 27 -20.61 -34.57 -19.77
CA LYS A 27 -19.28 -34.29 -20.33
C LYS A 27 -19.24 -32.98 -21.13
N CYS A 28 -20.24 -32.73 -21.98
CA CYS A 28 -20.34 -31.48 -22.73
C CYS A 28 -20.55 -30.26 -21.83
N ASN A 29 -21.30 -30.40 -20.73
CA ASN A 29 -21.49 -29.33 -19.76
C ASN A 29 -20.16 -28.96 -19.07
N GLN A 30 -19.42 -29.96 -18.57
CA GLN A 30 -18.13 -29.75 -17.90
C GLN A 30 -17.09 -29.10 -18.82
N GLU A 31 -16.96 -29.57 -20.05
CA GLU A 31 -16.00 -29.01 -21.00
C GLU A 31 -16.37 -27.57 -21.41
N HIS A 32 -17.66 -27.29 -21.61
CA HIS A 32 -18.11 -25.93 -21.87
C HIS A 32 -17.86 -24.98 -20.69
N TYR A 33 -18.07 -25.46 -19.46
CA TYR A 33 -17.77 -24.72 -18.24
C TYR A 33 -16.26 -24.41 -18.13
N ARG A 34 -15.40 -25.41 -18.35
CA ARG A 34 -13.93 -25.23 -18.37
C ARG A 34 -13.48 -24.28 -19.47
N LYS A 35 -14.04 -24.38 -20.68
CA LYS A 35 -13.75 -23.48 -21.81
C LYS A 35 -14.14 -22.03 -21.49
N LYS A 36 -15.31 -21.82 -20.86
CA LYS A 36 -15.74 -20.49 -20.38
C LYS A 36 -14.82 -19.95 -19.29
N ALA A 37 -14.44 -20.77 -18.32
CA ALA A 37 -13.52 -20.36 -17.25
C ALA A 37 -12.14 -19.97 -17.81
N ARG A 38 -11.60 -20.72 -18.79
CA ARG A 38 -10.35 -20.39 -19.49
C ARG A 38 -10.47 -19.11 -20.32
N LYS A 39 -11.57 -18.92 -21.05
CA LYS A 39 -11.83 -17.67 -21.80
C LYS A 39 -11.98 -16.47 -20.86
N LYS A 40 -12.65 -16.62 -19.72
CA LYS A 40 -12.75 -15.55 -18.73
C LYS A 40 -11.37 -15.15 -18.18
N LYS A 41 -10.52 -16.13 -17.84
CA LYS A 41 -9.12 -15.87 -17.44
C LYS A 41 -8.32 -15.17 -18.54
N LYS A 42 -8.42 -15.63 -19.80
CA LYS A 42 -7.76 -14.94 -20.93
C LYS A 42 -8.28 -13.53 -21.12
N ASN A 43 -9.59 -13.32 -21.12
CA ASN A 43 -10.18 -11.98 -21.23
C ASN A 43 -9.86 -11.08 -20.02
N ASP A 44 -9.64 -11.63 -18.83
CA ASP A 44 -9.18 -10.87 -17.67
C ASP A 44 -7.70 -10.47 -17.78
N SER A 45 -6.88 -11.26 -18.49
CA SER A 45 -5.48 -10.96 -18.82
C SER A 45 -5.30 -10.11 -20.10
N GLU A 46 -6.23 -10.21 -21.05
CA GLU A 46 -6.29 -9.46 -22.31
C GLU A 46 -7.27 -8.28 -22.24
N LYS A 47 -7.81 -7.97 -21.04
CA LYS A 47 -8.41 -6.66 -20.80
C LYS A 47 -7.32 -5.64 -21.15
N PRO A 48 -7.47 -4.82 -22.20
CA PRO A 48 -6.59 -3.68 -22.34
C PRO A 48 -6.68 -2.91 -21.01
N LEU A 49 -5.53 -2.54 -20.46
CA LEU A 49 -5.39 -1.69 -19.26
C LEU A 49 -5.99 -0.28 -19.46
N ILE A 50 -6.84 -0.09 -20.46
CA ILE A 50 -7.36 1.18 -20.93
C ILE A 50 -8.81 0.93 -21.32
N GLN A 51 -9.71 0.94 -20.34
CA GLN A 51 -11.09 1.31 -20.60
C GLN A 51 -11.10 2.83 -20.69
N ASN A 52 -11.05 3.35 -21.92
CA ASN A 52 -11.63 4.62 -22.38
C ASN A 52 -11.98 5.66 -21.29
N ASP A 53 -10.99 6.14 -20.55
CA ASP A 53 -10.87 7.58 -20.40
C ASP A 53 -10.03 7.98 -21.61
N GLU A 54 -10.53 8.88 -22.46
CA GLU A 54 -9.66 9.57 -23.40
C GLU A 54 -8.38 9.95 -22.64
N ILE A 55 -7.21 9.68 -23.19
CA ILE A 55 -5.95 10.13 -22.58
C ILE A 55 -5.97 11.65 -22.71
N ILE A 56 -6.71 12.31 -21.82
CA ILE A 56 -6.81 13.74 -21.70
C ILE A 56 -5.40 14.16 -21.32
N PRO A 57 -4.70 14.93 -22.17
CA PRO A 57 -3.37 15.41 -21.85
C PRO A 57 -3.35 15.97 -20.43
N TYR A 58 -2.31 15.67 -19.65
CA TYR A 58 -2.21 16.09 -18.24
C TYR A 58 -2.52 17.59 -18.05
N ASP A 59 -2.12 18.41 -19.02
CA ASP A 59 -2.41 19.84 -19.09
C ASP A 59 -3.90 20.20 -19.21
N THR A 60 -4.68 19.49 -20.03
CA THR A 60 -6.12 19.78 -20.16
C THR A 60 -6.90 19.34 -18.93
N HIS A 61 -6.48 18.26 -18.28
CA HIS A 61 -7.02 17.82 -17.00
C HIS A 61 -6.70 18.83 -15.87
N LEU A 62 -5.48 19.35 -15.82
CA LEU A 62 -5.08 20.36 -14.83
C LEU A 62 -5.84 21.68 -15.00
N LYS A 63 -6.05 22.13 -16.25
CA LYS A 63 -6.87 23.32 -16.55
C LYS A 63 -8.31 23.14 -16.05
N THR A 64 -8.89 21.96 -16.29
CA THR A 64 -10.25 21.63 -15.85
C THR A 64 -10.35 21.61 -14.33
N ILE A 65 -9.37 21.03 -13.62
CA ILE A 65 -9.36 21.03 -12.15
C ILE A 65 -9.24 22.45 -11.61
N LYS A 66 -8.33 23.26 -12.17
CA LYS A 66 -8.12 24.63 -11.72
C LYS A 66 -9.37 25.50 -11.88
N ALA A 67 -10.24 25.23 -12.84
CA ALA A 67 -11.48 25.96 -13.01
C ALA A 67 -12.58 25.61 -11.98
N LYS A 68 -12.50 24.46 -11.31
CA LYS A 68 -13.52 24.03 -10.32
C LYS A 68 -13.34 24.75 -8.98
N ASP A 69 -14.44 25.18 -8.39
CA ASP A 69 -14.47 25.70 -7.01
C ASP A 69 -14.62 24.61 -5.95
N LEU A 70 -15.20 23.47 -6.34
CA LEU A 70 -15.40 22.30 -5.51
C LEU A 70 -14.50 21.17 -6.01
N LEU A 71 -13.65 20.69 -5.12
CA LEU A 71 -12.61 19.71 -5.39
C LEU A 71 -12.96 18.38 -4.74
N SER A 72 -12.76 17.29 -5.47
CA SER A 72 -12.74 15.94 -4.90
C SER A 72 -11.40 15.65 -4.25
N MET A 73 -11.32 14.59 -3.43
CA MET A 73 -10.04 14.13 -2.88
C MET A 73 -9.00 13.83 -3.98
N LYS A 74 -9.44 13.34 -5.14
CA LYS A 74 -8.56 13.10 -6.30
C LYS A 74 -8.02 14.40 -6.89
N ASP A 75 -8.87 15.43 -7.01
CA ASP A 75 -8.43 16.74 -7.50
C ASP A 75 -7.39 17.34 -6.55
N VAL A 76 -7.56 17.19 -5.23
CA VAL A 76 -6.59 17.65 -4.24
C VAL A 76 -5.26 16.89 -4.31
N MET A 77 -5.29 15.58 -4.55
CA MET A 77 -4.06 14.81 -4.77
C MET A 77 -3.26 15.36 -5.95
N VAL A 78 -3.94 15.67 -7.06
CA VAL A 78 -3.30 16.21 -8.26
C VAL A 78 -2.77 17.62 -8.02
N LEU A 79 -3.52 18.47 -7.31
CA LEU A 79 -3.11 19.85 -7.03
C LEU A 79 -1.93 19.97 -6.05
N LEU A 80 -1.89 19.12 -5.02
CA LEU A 80 -0.85 19.15 -3.99
C LEU A 80 0.31 18.18 -4.26
N GLY A 81 0.14 17.23 -5.18
CA GLY A 81 1.14 16.18 -5.42
C GLY A 81 1.30 15.19 -4.27
N ILE A 82 0.25 14.98 -3.45
CA ILE A 82 0.30 14.10 -2.27
C ILE A 82 -0.57 12.84 -2.45
N SER A 83 -0.27 11.81 -1.66
CA SER A 83 -1.02 10.55 -1.67
C SER A 83 -2.44 10.70 -1.13
N MET A 84 -3.35 9.80 -1.55
CA MET A 84 -4.72 9.74 -1.04
C MET A 84 -4.76 9.61 0.49
N SER A 85 -3.87 8.79 1.06
CA SER A 85 -3.76 8.60 2.51
C SER A 85 -3.36 9.88 3.24
N SER A 86 -2.52 10.72 2.61
CA SER A 86 -2.13 12.02 3.16
C SER A 86 -3.30 13.00 3.15
N VAL A 87 -4.06 13.08 2.05
CA VAL A 87 -5.30 13.88 2.00
C VAL A 87 -6.27 13.44 3.08
N GLN A 88 -6.49 12.13 3.23
CA GLN A 88 -7.36 11.58 4.27
C GLN A 88 -6.87 11.91 5.68
N ARG A 89 -5.54 11.85 5.94
CA ARG A 89 -4.96 12.27 7.22
C ARG A 89 -5.20 13.75 7.50
N LEU A 90 -5.01 14.62 6.51
CA LEU A 90 -5.27 16.06 6.65
C LEU A 90 -6.72 16.34 7.05
N ILE A 91 -7.67 15.63 6.43
CA ILE A 91 -9.09 15.75 6.77
C ILE A 91 -9.39 15.17 8.16
N LYS A 92 -8.86 13.98 8.45
CA LYS A 92 -9.06 13.29 9.74
C LYS A 92 -8.52 14.10 10.92
N ASN A 93 -7.36 14.72 10.75
CA ASN A 93 -6.71 15.57 11.75
C ASN A 93 -7.29 17.00 11.79
N LYS A 94 -8.34 17.28 11.01
CA LYS A 94 -9.02 18.59 10.92
C LYS A 94 -8.15 19.75 10.41
N HIS A 95 -7.00 19.46 9.80
CA HIS A 95 -6.19 20.48 9.11
C HIS A 95 -6.88 20.96 7.83
N LEU A 96 -7.56 20.06 7.12
CA LEU A 96 -8.30 20.39 5.90
C LEU A 96 -9.81 20.22 6.11
N LYS A 97 -10.57 21.31 5.93
CA LYS A 97 -12.03 21.28 5.99
C LYS A 97 -12.60 20.59 4.76
N ALA A 98 -13.45 19.59 4.98
CA ALA A 98 -14.13 18.84 3.93
C ALA A 98 -15.56 18.50 4.36
N ALA A 99 -16.46 18.37 3.39
CA ALA A 99 -17.84 17.97 3.60
C ALA A 99 -18.12 16.63 2.93
N LYS A 100 -18.82 15.74 3.63
CA LYS A 100 -19.21 14.43 3.12
C LYS A 100 -20.61 14.51 2.52
N PHE A 101 -20.71 14.21 1.23
CA PHE A 101 -21.97 14.12 0.48
C PHE A 101 -22.15 12.69 -0.01
N GLY A 102 -22.87 11.89 0.78
CA GLY A 102 -23.03 10.45 0.56
C GLY A 102 -21.68 9.72 0.56
N ALA A 103 -21.35 9.08 -0.56
CA ALA A 103 -20.07 8.40 -0.76
C ALA A 103 -18.91 9.32 -1.14
N ARG A 104 -19.20 10.59 -1.52
CA ARG A 104 -18.19 11.53 -2.01
C ARG A 104 -17.79 12.51 -0.91
N VAL A 105 -16.51 12.91 -0.93
CA VAL A 105 -15.96 13.96 -0.07
C VAL A 105 -15.61 15.14 -0.96
N ILE A 106 -16.13 16.31 -0.61
CA ILE A 106 -15.97 17.56 -1.34
C ILE A 106 -15.20 18.55 -0.46
N ILE A 107 -14.23 19.21 -1.07
CA ILE A 107 -13.34 20.18 -0.44
C ILE A 107 -13.49 21.48 -1.22
N ARG A 108 -13.74 22.60 -0.55
CA ARG A 108 -13.81 23.89 -1.25
C ARG A 108 -12.39 24.35 -1.57
N LYS A 109 -12.19 24.89 -2.77
CA LYS A 109 -10.88 25.42 -3.19
C LYS A 109 -10.34 26.49 -2.25
N LYS A 110 -11.22 27.30 -1.64
CA LYS A 110 -10.85 28.28 -0.60
C LYS A 110 -10.24 27.63 0.64
N ASP A 111 -10.78 26.49 1.09
CA ASP A 111 -10.28 25.82 2.29
C ASP A 111 -8.90 25.20 2.03
N LEU A 112 -8.67 24.71 0.80
CA LEU A 112 -7.35 24.26 0.36
C LEU A 112 -6.34 25.40 0.28
N LYS A 113 -6.72 26.57 -0.26
CA LYS A 113 -5.86 27.76 -0.28
C LYS A 113 -5.51 28.22 1.13
N ASN A 114 -6.50 28.29 2.02
CA ASN A 114 -6.28 28.69 3.41
C ASN A 114 -5.32 27.74 4.14
N LEU A 115 -5.40 26.43 3.88
CA LEU A 115 -4.42 25.47 4.41
C LEU A 115 -3.00 25.85 4.00
N ILE A 116 -2.79 26.13 2.70
CA ILE A 116 -1.48 26.46 2.14
C ILE A 116 -0.98 27.80 2.71
N THR A 117 -1.82 28.82 2.68
CA THR A 117 -1.51 30.16 3.22
C THR A 117 -1.13 30.07 4.70
N ASN A 118 -1.94 29.38 5.53
CA ASN A 118 -1.64 29.20 6.94
C ASN A 118 -0.34 28.42 7.20
N GLN A 119 0.08 27.54 6.29
CA GLN A 119 1.36 26.85 6.42
C GLN A 119 2.55 27.76 6.08
N PHE A 120 2.42 28.66 5.11
CA PHE A 120 3.47 29.62 4.77
C PHE A 120 3.57 30.79 5.76
N GLU A 121 2.45 31.21 6.35
CA GLU A 121 2.39 32.32 7.31
C GLU A 121 2.73 31.91 8.75
N ASN A 122 2.87 30.61 9.04
CA ASN A 122 3.36 30.16 10.34
C ASN A 122 4.89 30.40 10.43
N GLU A 123 5.28 31.46 11.14
CA GLU A 123 6.69 31.77 11.49
C GLU A 123 7.39 30.65 12.29
N TYR A 124 6.62 29.72 12.87
CA TYR A 124 7.11 28.48 13.45
C TYR A 124 7.05 27.33 12.44
N SER A 125 7.73 27.46 11.31
CA SER A 125 8.06 26.27 10.54
C SER A 125 9.08 25.48 11.35
N GLU A 126 8.65 24.40 12.01
CA GLU A 126 9.58 23.32 12.37
C GLU A 126 10.51 23.13 11.15
N GLU A 127 11.83 23.18 11.34
CA GLU A 127 12.78 22.93 10.26
C GLU A 127 12.29 21.70 9.49
N ILE A 128 12.22 21.78 8.16
CA ILE A 128 11.88 20.61 7.35
C ILE A 128 13.03 19.63 7.53
N ILE A 129 12.92 18.77 8.55
CA ILE A 129 13.81 17.62 8.75
C ILE A 129 13.45 16.67 7.61
N LEU A 130 14.07 16.88 6.45
CA LEU A 130 14.16 15.85 5.43
C LEU A 130 14.74 14.65 6.16
N ASN A 131 14.02 13.53 6.18
CA ASN A 131 14.52 12.31 6.78
C ASN A 131 15.75 11.85 5.97
N GLU A 132 16.93 12.41 6.25
CA GLU A 132 18.17 11.68 6.15
C GLU A 132 17.96 10.47 7.07
N GLY A 133 17.67 9.32 6.45
CA GLY A 133 16.95 8.21 7.07
C GLY A 133 17.29 8.04 8.54
N LYS A 134 16.33 8.39 9.43
CA LYS A 134 16.39 8.26 10.88
C LYS A 134 17.77 7.84 11.41
N LYS A 135 18.69 8.78 11.57
CA LYS A 135 19.60 8.67 12.70
C LYS A 135 18.69 8.85 13.92
N ASP A 136 18.03 7.77 14.34
CA ASP A 136 17.53 7.71 15.70
C ASP A 136 18.69 8.20 16.57
N ASP A 137 18.40 9.03 17.57
CA ASP A 137 19.30 9.38 18.66
C ASP A 137 19.68 8.14 19.52
N ASN A 138 19.80 6.96 18.92
CA ASN A 138 20.35 5.72 19.44
C ASN A 138 21.88 5.77 19.51
N ASN A 139 22.48 6.90 19.92
CA ASN A 139 23.91 6.84 20.23
C ASN A 139 24.17 5.98 21.49
N SER A 140 23.17 5.70 22.32
CA SER A 140 23.34 4.96 23.57
C SER A 140 23.05 3.46 23.51
N TYR A 141 22.44 2.94 22.44
CA TYR A 141 22.05 1.52 22.33
C TYR A 141 22.68 0.85 21.10
N PHE A 142 23.01 -0.44 21.22
CA PHE A 142 23.31 -1.33 20.10
C PHE A 142 22.13 -2.28 19.86
N SER A 143 21.81 -2.52 18.60
CA SER A 143 20.99 -3.66 18.19
C SER A 143 21.82 -4.96 18.25
N VAL A 144 21.17 -6.10 18.47
CA VAL A 144 21.85 -7.41 18.45
C VAL A 144 22.59 -7.66 17.12
N GLY A 145 22.05 -7.16 16.00
CA GLY A 145 22.70 -7.25 14.70
C GLY A 145 23.99 -6.42 14.61
N GLU A 146 24.01 -5.23 15.21
CA GLU A 146 25.21 -4.40 15.30
C GLU A 146 26.28 -5.05 16.18
N ILE A 147 25.91 -5.60 17.34
CA ILE A 147 26.84 -6.33 18.23
C ILE A 147 27.49 -7.49 17.47
N SER A 148 26.69 -8.25 16.71
CA SER A 148 27.20 -9.37 15.90
C SER A 148 28.25 -8.91 14.90
N ARG A 149 28.03 -7.78 14.22
CA ARG A 149 28.98 -7.20 13.24
C ARG A 149 30.23 -6.62 13.91
N TYR A 150 30.05 -5.78 14.94
CA TYR A 150 31.14 -5.06 15.61
C TYR A 150 32.09 -5.97 16.41
N TYR A 151 31.60 -7.12 16.88
CA TYR A 151 32.37 -8.03 17.71
C TYR A 151 32.59 -9.39 17.04
N ASN A 152 32.10 -9.59 15.82
CA ASN A 152 32.14 -10.85 15.06
C ASN A 152 31.64 -12.06 15.88
N LEU A 153 30.53 -11.88 16.60
CA LEU A 153 29.93 -12.88 17.46
C LEU A 153 28.65 -13.44 16.84
N SER A 154 28.38 -14.73 17.07
CA SER A 154 27.10 -15.32 16.70
C SER A 154 25.98 -14.82 17.61
N ASN A 155 24.75 -14.69 17.08
CA ASN A 155 23.57 -14.28 17.85
C ASN A 155 23.36 -15.15 19.11
N ARG A 156 23.63 -16.46 19.01
CA ARG A 156 23.55 -17.38 20.15
C ARG A 156 24.56 -17.04 21.25
N SER A 157 25.78 -16.65 20.87
CA SER A 157 26.80 -16.21 21.82
C SER A 157 26.38 -14.92 22.52
N ILE A 158 25.93 -13.94 21.74
CA ILE A 158 25.44 -12.65 22.25
C ILE A 158 24.29 -12.86 23.24
N ASP A 159 23.30 -13.69 22.91
CA ASP A 159 22.18 -14.00 23.80
C ASP A 159 22.63 -14.68 25.10
N ARG A 160 23.63 -15.57 25.03
CA ARG A 160 24.19 -16.23 26.21
C ARG A 160 24.90 -15.22 27.13
N HIS A 161 25.71 -14.33 26.56
CA HIS A 161 26.42 -13.31 27.32
C HIS A 161 25.46 -12.28 27.95
N ILE A 162 24.42 -11.87 27.23
CA ILE A 162 23.39 -10.98 27.78
C ILE A 162 22.67 -11.65 28.96
N LYS A 163 22.26 -12.92 28.81
CA LYS A 163 21.59 -13.67 29.89
C LYS A 163 22.50 -13.89 31.11
N LYS A 164 23.77 -14.25 30.89
CA LYS A 164 24.74 -14.53 31.96
C LYS A 164 25.06 -13.29 32.80
N ASN A 165 25.04 -12.10 32.19
CA ASN A 165 25.37 -10.85 32.86
C ASN A 165 24.13 -10.01 33.20
N SER A 166 22.92 -10.59 33.11
CA SER A 166 21.65 -9.92 33.43
C SER A 166 21.46 -8.55 32.77
N ILE A 167 21.88 -8.41 31.51
CA ILE A 167 21.77 -7.12 30.81
C ILE A 167 20.34 -6.93 30.29
N GLU A 168 19.79 -5.73 30.52
CA GLU A 168 18.45 -5.36 30.09
C GLU A 168 18.31 -5.34 28.55
N LYS A 169 17.19 -5.88 28.06
CA LYS A 169 16.84 -5.93 26.64
C LYS A 169 15.60 -5.09 26.37
N ILE A 170 15.68 -4.20 25.39
CA ILE A 170 14.52 -3.43 24.92
C ILE A 170 14.12 -3.97 23.55
N LYS A 171 12.88 -4.47 23.43
CA LYS A 171 12.34 -4.96 22.15
C LYS A 171 11.54 -3.86 21.48
N LYS A 172 11.99 -3.39 20.31
CA LYS A 172 11.24 -2.46 19.45
C LYS A 172 10.97 -3.14 18.10
N GLY A 173 9.74 -3.62 17.92
CA GLY A 173 9.34 -4.37 16.73
C GLY A 173 10.11 -5.69 16.57
N ARG A 174 10.75 -5.87 15.41
CA ARG A 174 11.59 -7.05 15.09
C ARG A 174 12.99 -6.97 15.73
N PHE A 175 13.43 -5.80 16.14
CA PHE A 175 14.78 -5.58 16.65
C PHE A 175 14.82 -5.60 18.18
N VAL A 176 15.95 -6.07 18.70
CA VAL A 176 16.28 -6.10 20.13
C VAL A 176 17.48 -5.22 20.35
N TYR A 177 17.38 -4.32 21.32
CA TYR A 177 18.37 -3.32 21.66
C TYR A 177 18.92 -3.53 23.06
N VAL A 178 20.19 -3.19 23.24
CA VAL A 178 20.96 -3.30 24.49
C VAL A 178 21.81 -2.04 24.66
N LEU A 179 22.06 -1.59 25.88
CA LEU A 179 22.90 -0.42 26.14
C LEU A 179 24.35 -0.64 25.65
N LYS A 180 24.91 0.33 24.92
CA LYS A 180 26.31 0.26 24.43
C LYS A 180 27.30 0.13 25.59
N LYS A 181 27.03 0.81 26.70
CA LYS A 181 27.88 0.79 27.91
C LYS A 181 28.11 -0.63 28.43
N ASP A 182 27.06 -1.43 28.49
CA ASP A 182 27.12 -2.79 29.02
C ASP A 182 27.85 -3.73 28.07
N ILE A 183 27.63 -3.58 26.76
CA ILE A 183 28.31 -4.37 25.73
C ILE A 183 29.80 -4.01 25.66
N ILE A 184 30.15 -2.72 25.75
CA ILE A 184 31.54 -2.27 25.79
C ILE A 184 32.23 -2.76 27.07
N LYS A 185 31.52 -2.84 28.20
CA LYS A 185 32.04 -3.43 29.45
C LYS A 185 32.33 -4.92 29.30
N LEU A 186 31.55 -5.66 28.52
CA LEU A 186 31.73 -7.10 28.30
C LEU A 186 32.80 -7.44 27.27
N PHE A 187 32.81 -6.74 26.14
CA PHE A 187 33.60 -7.13 24.97
C PHE A 187 34.67 -6.10 24.58
N GLY A 188 34.76 -4.99 25.30
CA GLY A 188 35.70 -3.90 25.01
C GLY A 188 35.23 -2.98 23.88
N LYS A 189 36.14 -2.18 23.35
CA LYS A 189 35.85 -1.24 22.25
C LYS A 189 35.45 -2.04 20.98
N PRO A 190 34.39 -1.62 20.26
CA PRO A 190 33.94 -2.33 19.06
C PRO A 190 35.03 -2.30 17.99
N LYS A 191 35.17 -3.40 17.23
CA LYS A 191 35.98 -3.39 16.01
C LYS A 191 35.15 -2.65 14.96
N ASN A 192 35.65 -1.51 14.50
CA ASN A 192 34.95 -0.68 13.53
C ASN A 192 34.83 -1.46 12.20
N PRO A 193 33.63 -1.67 11.64
CA PRO A 193 33.45 -2.35 10.37
C PRO A 193 33.49 -1.40 9.16
N GLU A 194 33.92 -0.14 9.34
CA GLU A 194 34.08 0.86 8.27
C GLU A 194 35.57 1.17 7.98
N GLN A 195 36.41 0.13 7.91
CA GLN A 195 37.67 0.16 7.16
C GLN A 195 37.69 -1.04 6.21
#